data_AF-K5X6N4-F1
#
_entry.id   AF-K5X6N4-F1
#
_cell.length_a   1.000
_cell.length_b   1.000
_cell.length_c   1.000
_cell.angle_alpha   90.00
_cell.angle_beta   90.00
_cell.angle_gamma   90.00
#
_symmetry.space_group_name_H-M   'P 1'
#
loop_
_entity.id
_entity.type
_entity.pdbx_description
1 polymer ?
#
loop_
_entity_poly.entity_id
_entity_poly.type
_entity_poly.pdbx_seq_one_letter_code
_entity_poly.pdbx_strand_id
1 'polypeptide(L)'
;NFNQLIKIKHTAFHKKVDLTMSEADKQDYCRTYIVFPSTVYSITKTFLVDAGLQNSYLSQIPMLIKASVNRVGAGMVRKGLALKLHVYINDCQSL
;
A
#
# COMPACT_ATOMS: atom_id res chain seq x y z
N ASN A 1 14.90 6.55 -8.52
CA ASN A 1 15.54 6.40 -9.86
C ASN A 1 14.59 5.59 -10.74
N PHE A 2 13.89 6.23 -11.68
CA PHE A 2 12.79 5.63 -12.47
C PHE A 2 13.20 4.36 -13.23
N ASN A 3 14.47 4.28 -13.64
CA ASN A 3 15.03 3.12 -14.33
C ASN A 3 14.94 1.81 -13.53
N GLN A 4 14.79 1.89 -12.20
CA GLN A 4 14.57 0.71 -11.36
C GLN A 4 13.15 0.16 -11.47
N LEU A 5 12.14 1.03 -11.65
CA LEU A 5 10.74 0.63 -11.75
C LEU A 5 10.44 -0.15 -13.02
N ILE A 6 11.15 0.16 -14.12
CA ILE A 6 11.01 -0.54 -15.41
C ILE A 6 11.37 -2.02 -15.30
N LYS A 7 12.28 -2.39 -14.39
CA LYS A 7 12.74 -3.78 -14.20
C LYS A 7 11.76 -4.66 -13.41
N ILE A 8 10.73 -4.06 -12.79
CA ILE A 8 9.73 -4.79 -12.00
C ILE A 8 8.75 -5.48 -12.97
N LYS A 9 8.50 -6.77 -12.73
CA LYS A 9 7.56 -7.58 -13.54
C LYS A 9 6.18 -6.96 -13.60
N HIS A 10 5.52 -7.06 -14.76
CA HIS A 10 4.15 -6.59 -14.98
C HIS A 10 3.11 -7.24 -14.06
N THR A 11 3.40 -8.41 -13.51
CA THR A 11 2.55 -9.13 -12.56
C THR A 11 2.67 -8.65 -11.11
N ALA A 12 3.57 -7.72 -10.82
CA ALA A 12 3.69 -7.15 -9.47
C ALA A 12 2.45 -6.32 -9.12
N PHE A 13 2.01 -6.41 -7.85
CA PHE A 13 0.73 -5.88 -7.38
C PHE A 13 0.45 -4.42 -7.78
N HIS A 14 1.45 -3.54 -7.70
CA HIS A 14 1.28 -2.10 -7.95
C HIS A 14 1.64 -1.68 -9.38
N LYS A 15 2.19 -2.59 -10.20
CA LYS A 15 2.82 -2.24 -11.48
C LYS A 15 1.84 -1.63 -12.49
N LYS A 16 0.57 -2.04 -12.45
CA LYS A 16 -0.47 -1.44 -13.28
C LYS A 16 -0.64 0.05 -12.99
N VAL A 17 -0.70 0.43 -11.71
CA VAL A 17 -0.86 1.83 -11.28
C VAL A 17 0.41 2.63 -11.59
N ASP A 18 1.60 2.06 -11.33
CA ASP A 18 2.87 2.72 -11.61
C ASP A 18 3.00 3.14 -13.09
N LEU A 19 2.56 2.26 -14.01
CA LEU A 19 2.59 2.53 -15.45
C LEU A 19 1.57 3.59 -15.84
N THR A 20 0.36 3.53 -15.32
CA THR A 20 -0.69 4.54 -15.60
C THR A 20 -0.26 5.93 -15.13
N MET A 21 0.28 6.05 -13.92
CA MET A 21 0.75 7.34 -13.38
C MET A 21 1.93 7.89 -14.19
N SER A 22 2.87 7.03 -14.58
CA SER A 22 4.00 7.44 -15.42
C SER A 22 3.58 7.93 -16.80
N GLU A 23 2.56 7.33 -17.40
CA GLU A 23 2.07 7.76 -18.70
C GLU A 23 1.30 9.08 -18.61
N ALA A 24 0.54 9.28 -17.53
CA ALA A 24 -0.13 10.55 -17.26
C ALA A 24 0.86 11.71 -17.06
N ASP A 25 1.99 11.45 -16.37
CA ASP A 25 3.08 12.41 -16.19
C ASP A 25 3.75 12.79 -17.53
N LYS A 26 4.00 11.81 -18.41
CA LYS A 26 4.52 12.08 -19.76
C LYS A 26 3.57 12.88 -20.65
N GLN A 27 2.27 12.69 -20.47
CA GLN A 27 1.23 13.42 -21.19
C GLN A 27 0.90 14.77 -20.54
N ASP A 28 1.64 15.16 -19.50
CA ASP A 28 1.49 16.43 -18.77
C ASP A 28 0.11 16.61 -18.10
N TYR A 29 -0.58 15.50 -17.79
CA TYR A 29 -1.86 15.55 -17.06
C TYR A 29 -1.67 15.82 -15.57
N CYS A 30 -0.60 15.29 -14.98
CA CYS A 30 -0.28 15.50 -13.58
C CYS A 30 1.18 15.19 -13.30
N ARG A 31 1.78 15.95 -12.37
CA ARG A 31 3.11 15.63 -11.85
C ARG A 31 3.00 14.57 -10.76
N THR A 32 3.67 13.43 -10.92
CA THR A 32 3.50 12.30 -9.98
C THR A 32 4.78 11.94 -9.21
N TYR A 33 4.60 11.47 -7.97
CA TYR A 33 5.67 10.93 -7.13
C TYR A 33 5.24 9.59 -6.56
N ILE A 34 6.07 8.55 -6.73
CA ILE A 34 5.84 7.24 -6.12
C ILE A 34 6.57 7.20 -4.78
N VAL A 35 5.82 7.17 -3.69
CA VAL A 35 6.32 7.06 -2.32
C VAL A 35 6.06 5.64 -1.82
N PHE A 36 7.10 4.98 -1.30
CA PHE A 36 6.98 3.66 -0.69
C PHE A 36 7.10 3.80 0.84
N PRO A 37 5.99 3.95 1.56
CA PRO A 37 6.03 4.11 3.01
C PRO A 37 6.27 2.77 3.73
N SER A 38 6.53 2.86 5.04
CA SER A 38 6.36 1.73 5.95
C SER A 38 4.89 1.32 6.06
N THR A 39 4.56 0.32 6.89
CA THR A 39 3.16 -0.05 7.10
C THR A 39 2.45 1.00 7.95
N VAL A 40 1.81 1.97 7.28
CA VAL A 40 1.01 3.00 7.94
C VAL A 40 -0.43 2.50 8.11
N TYR A 41 -0.97 2.59 9.33
CA TYR A 41 -2.32 2.08 9.63
C TYR A 41 -3.17 3.13 10.35
N SER A 42 -4.45 3.18 9.98
CA SER A 42 -5.54 3.87 10.66
C SER A 42 -6.88 3.52 9.99
N ILE A 43 -7.97 4.02 10.55
CA ILE A 43 -9.27 4.11 9.89
C ILE A 43 -9.36 5.51 9.29
N THR A 44 -9.10 5.61 8.00
CA THR A 44 -9.02 6.88 7.27
C THR A 44 -10.42 7.33 6.83
N LYS A 45 -10.73 8.60 7.09
CA LYS A 45 -11.94 9.29 6.61
C LYS A 45 -11.50 10.48 5.77
N THR A 46 -11.48 10.30 4.46
CA THR A 46 -11.08 11.33 3.49
C THR A 46 -12.09 11.35 2.35
N PHE A 47 -12.13 12.47 1.62
CA PHE A 47 -12.96 12.57 0.41
C PHE A 47 -12.68 11.46 -0.61
N LEU A 48 -11.42 11.00 -0.72
CA LEU A 48 -11.06 9.89 -1.61
C LEU A 48 -11.62 8.54 -1.15
N VAL A 49 -11.74 8.34 0.17
CA VAL A 49 -12.42 7.17 0.73
C VAL A 49 -13.92 7.25 0.43
N ASP A 50 -14.53 8.43 0.64
CA ASP A 50 -15.96 8.64 0.38
C ASP A 50 -16.30 8.47 -1.12
N ALA A 51 -15.38 8.86 -2.01
CA ALA A 51 -15.50 8.67 -3.45
C ALA A 51 -15.19 7.23 -3.92
N GLY A 52 -14.79 6.31 -3.02
CA GLY A 52 -14.44 4.93 -3.35
C GLY A 52 -13.12 4.76 -4.10
N LEU A 53 -12.27 5.79 -4.12
CA LEU A 53 -10.97 5.79 -4.80
C LEU A 53 -9.82 5.33 -3.89
N GLN A 54 -9.99 5.47 -2.57
CA GLN A 54 -9.01 5.07 -1.55
C GLN A 54 -9.61 4.04 -0.59
N ASN A 55 -8.81 3.05 -0.19
CA ASN A 55 -9.19 2.14 0.89
C ASN A 55 -9.19 2.87 2.25
N SER A 56 -10.26 2.72 3.04
CA SER A 56 -10.37 3.31 4.38
C SER A 56 -9.44 2.67 5.42
N TYR A 57 -9.01 1.43 5.18
CA TYR A 57 -8.06 0.70 6.02
C TYR A 57 -7.07 -0.08 5.15
N LEU A 58 -5.90 -0.39 5.72
CA LEU A 58 -4.89 -1.19 5.04
C LEU A 58 -5.41 -2.61 4.76
N SER A 59 -5.46 -3.02 3.50
CA SER A 59 -5.99 -4.32 3.05
C SER A 59 -5.31 -5.54 3.67
N GLN A 60 -4.04 -5.41 4.07
CA GLN A 60 -3.29 -6.46 4.75
C GLN A 60 -3.90 -6.86 6.10
N ILE A 61 -4.47 -5.92 6.86
CA ILE A 61 -5.04 -6.21 8.19
C ILE A 61 -6.29 -7.11 8.08
N PRO A 62 -7.31 -6.77 7.28
CA PRO A 62 -8.45 -7.66 7.03
C PRO A 62 -8.04 -9.02 6.48
N MET A 63 -7.03 -9.07 5.60
CA MET A 63 -6.54 -10.34 5.08
C MET A 63 -6.02 -11.24 6.21
N LEU A 64 -5.22 -10.68 7.12
CA LEU A 64 -4.68 -11.42 8.27
C LEU A 64 -5.79 -11.83 9.26
N ILE A 65 -6.75 -10.95 9.53
CA ILE A 65 -7.90 -11.25 10.39
C ILE A 65 -8.70 -12.42 9.78
N LYS A 66 -9.11 -12.31 8.51
CA LYS A 66 -9.87 -13.37 7.82
C LYS A 66 -9.12 -14.69 7.79
N ALA A 67 -7.81 -14.66 7.49
CA ALA A 67 -6.99 -15.85 7.50
C ALA A 67 -6.93 -16.51 8.89
N SER A 68 -6.88 -15.70 9.96
CA SER A 68 -6.81 -16.20 11.33
C SER A 68 -8.14 -16.77 11.80
N VAL A 69 -9.26 -16.09 11.48
CA VAL A 69 -10.62 -16.58 11.75
C VAL A 69 -10.87 -17.90 11.02
N ASN A 70 -10.57 -17.97 9.72
CA ASN A 70 -10.77 -19.18 8.93
C ASN A 70 -9.93 -20.37 9.41
N ARG A 71 -8.79 -20.12 10.06
CA ARG A 71 -7.92 -21.14 10.65
C ARG A 71 -8.22 -21.43 12.11
N VAL A 72 -9.14 -20.69 12.73
CA VAL A 72 -9.42 -20.71 14.17
C VAL A 72 -8.15 -20.48 14.99
N GLY A 73 -7.25 -19.65 14.49
CA GLY A 73 -5.95 -19.40 15.12
C GLY A 73 -5.02 -18.52 14.28
N ALA A 74 -4.07 -17.88 14.95
CA ALA A 74 -3.05 -17.08 14.28
C ALA A 74 -2.05 -17.96 13.50
N GLY A 75 -1.55 -17.44 12.38
CA GLY A 75 -0.51 -18.09 11.58
C GLY A 75 0.83 -17.38 11.70
N MET A 76 1.92 -18.15 11.72
CA MET A 76 3.29 -17.62 11.66
C MET A 76 3.95 -17.99 10.33
N VAL A 77 4.58 -17.01 9.68
CA VAL A 77 5.36 -17.26 8.47
C VAL A 77 6.77 -17.66 8.87
N ARG A 78 7.16 -18.91 8.56
CA ARG A 78 8.47 -19.48 8.91
C ARG A 78 8.76 -19.31 10.41
N LYS A 79 9.94 -18.83 10.79
CA LYS A 79 10.34 -18.62 12.20
C LYS A 79 9.71 -17.39 12.86
N GLY A 80 8.94 -16.57 12.15
CA GLY A 80 8.31 -15.38 12.74
C GLY A 80 9.24 -14.24 13.13
N LEU A 81 10.50 -14.26 12.70
CA LEU A 81 11.52 -13.27 13.08
C LEU A 81 11.47 -11.98 12.25
N ALA A 82 10.42 -11.78 11.45
CA ALA A 82 10.31 -10.62 10.58
C ALA A 82 9.94 -9.38 11.41
N LEU A 83 10.84 -8.42 11.48
CA LEU A 83 10.53 -7.08 12.00
C LEU A 83 9.78 -6.29 10.94
N LYS A 84 8.63 -5.75 11.31
CA LYS A 84 7.84 -4.86 10.45
C LYS A 84 7.82 -3.46 11.03
N LEU A 85 8.08 -2.48 10.18
CA LEU A 85 7.95 -1.07 10.51
C LEU A 85 6.47 -0.69 10.41
N HIS A 86 5.83 -0.53 11.57
CA HIS A 86 4.45 -0.09 11.70
C HIS A 86 4.43 1.33 12.26
N VAL A 87 3.67 2.21 11.64
CA VAL A 87 3.53 3.60 12.06
C VAL A 87 2.04 3.94 12.07
N TYR A 88 1.57 4.66 13.09
CA TYR A 88 0.20 5.12 13.12
C TYR A 88 0.06 6.40 12.27
N ILE A 89 -1.06 6.58 11.55
CA ILE A 89 -1.18 7.68 10.57
C ILE A 89 -0.90 9.07 11.15
N ASN A 90 -1.24 9.31 12.42
CA ASN A 90 -1.07 10.63 13.04
C ASN A 90 0.42 10.95 13.28
N ASP A 91 1.27 9.93 13.40
CA ASP A 91 2.73 10.12 13.53
C ASP A 91 3.36 10.55 12.20
N CYS A 92 2.63 10.43 11.08
CA CYS A 92 3.08 10.83 9.74
C CYS A 92 2.53 12.19 9.29
N GLN A 93 1.73 12.89 10.12
CA GLN A 93 1.06 14.13 9.70
C GLN A 93 1.99 15.34 9.56
N SER A 94 3.22 15.29 10.10
CA SER A 94 4.15 16.42 10.13
C SER A 94 5.17 16.44 8.98
N LEU A 95 4.84 15.87 7.82
CA LEU A 95 5.70 15.86 6.62
C LEU A 95 5.28 16.91 5.59
#